data_AF-A0AA43ALS5-F1
#
_entry.id   AF-A0AA43ALS5-F1
#
_cell.length_a   1.000
_cell.length_b   1.000
_cell.length_c   1.000
_cell.angle_alpha   90.00
_cell.angle_beta   90.00
_cell.angle_gamma   90.00
#
_symmetry.space_group_name_H-M   'P 1'
#
loop_
_entity.id
_entity.type
_entity.pdbx_description
1 polymer ?
#
loop_
_entity_poly.entity_id
_entity_poly.type
_entity_poly.pdbx_seq_one_letter_code
_entity_poly.pdbx_strand_id
1 'polypeptide(L)' 'METITHPTLVQLVAAGAVRVVVAVGQPGGWTLLVRYGLAERALAAQRSKQLRG' A
#
# COMPACT_ATOMS: atom_id res chain seq x y z
N MET A 1 -5.79 -1.86 12.87
CA MET A 1 -5.18 -2.29 11.60
C MET A 1 -3.85 -1.56 11.48
N GLU A 2 -2.74 -2.28 11.51
CA GLU A 2 -1.41 -1.69 11.36
C GLU A 2 -1.16 -1.41 9.88
N THR A 3 -0.78 -0.17 9.56
CA THR A 3 -0.57 0.28 8.18
C THR A 3 0.90 0.57 7.93
N ILE A 4 1.39 0.30 6.72
CA ILE A 4 2.77 0.62 6.33
C ILE A 4 2.82 1.97 5.62
N THR A 5 3.90 2.73 5.77
CA THR A 5 4.03 4.03 5.09
C THR A 5 4.65 3.86 3.69
N HIS A 6 4.54 4.88 2.84
CA HIS A 6 5.18 4.90 1.51
C HIS A 6 6.71 4.62 1.53
N PRO A 7 7.54 5.25 2.39
CA PRO A 7 8.97 4.95 2.41
C PRO A 7 9.25 3.48 2.80
N THR A 8 8.48 2.93 3.74
CA THR A 8 8.57 1.51 4.09
C THR A 8 8.22 0.63 2.90
N LEU A 9 7.18 0.96 2.14
CA LEU A 9 6.82 0.23 0.92
C LEU A 9 7.96 0.26 -0.11
N VAL A 10 8.56 1.43 -0.37
CA VAL A 10 9.68 1.56 -1.31
C VAL A 10 10.86 0.67 -0.89
N GLN A 11 11.19 0.63 0.40
CA GLN A 11 12.24 -0.25 0.91
C GLN A 11 11.90 -1.73 0.74
N LEU A 12 10.65 -2.13 1.03
CA LEU A 12 10.20 -3.51 0.85
C LEU A 12 10.23 -3.95 -0.62
N VAL A 13 9.89 -3.05 -1.56
CA VAL A 13 9.99 -3.31 -3.00
C VAL A 13 11.45 -3.42 -3.42
N ALA A 14 12.31 -2.48 -3.01
CA ALA A 14 13.73 -2.49 -3.33
C ALA A 14 14.45 -3.74 -2.78
N ALA A 15 14.01 -4.25 -1.63
CA ALA A 15 14.52 -5.49 -1.03
C ALA A 15 13.93 -6.77 -1.67
N GLY A 16 13.00 -6.66 -2.63
CA GLY A 16 12.32 -7.82 -3.22
C GLY A 16 11.39 -8.56 -2.26
N ALA A 17 11.01 -7.92 -1.14
CA ALA A 17 10.20 -8.54 -0.09
C ALA A 17 8.70 -8.56 -0.42
N VAL A 18 8.26 -7.68 -1.32
CA VAL A 18 6.87 -7.60 -1.77
C VAL A 18 6.58 -8.73 -2.74
N ARG A 19 5.59 -9.58 -2.40
CA ARG A 19 5.14 -10.67 -3.25
C ARG A 19 3.90 -10.32 -4.05
N VAL A 20 2.96 -9.60 -3.43
CA VAL A 20 1.67 -9.26 -4.03
C VAL A 20 1.24 -7.88 -3.56
N VAL A 21 0.68 -7.10 -4.49
CA VAL A 21 0.00 -5.84 -4.21
C VAL A 21 -1.42 -5.92 -4.76
N VAL A 22 -2.43 -5.65 -3.94
CA VAL A 22 -3.84 -5.68 -4.34
C VAL A 22 -4.47 -4.32 -4.05
N ALA A 23 -5.09 -3.73 -5.07
CA ALA A 23 -5.93 -2.55 -4.91
C ALA A 23 -7.38 -2.99 -4.65
N VAL A 24 -7.93 -2.60 -3.51
CA VAL A 24 -9.32 -2.88 -3.13
C VAL A 24 -10.11 -1.58 -3.23
N GLY A 25 -11.07 -1.55 -4.16
CA GLY A 25 -12.00 -0.43 -4.29
C GLY A 25 -12.93 -0.36 -3.08
N GLN A 26 -13.11 0.84 -2.53
CA GLN A 26 -13.97 1.10 -1.38
C GLN A 26 -14.80 2.37 -1.63
N PRO A 27 -15.98 2.53 -1.01
CA PRO A 27 -16.72 3.78 -1.08
C PRO A 27 -15.82 4.95 -0.65
N GLY A 28 -15.59 5.91 -1.55
CA GLY A 28 -14.72 7.07 -1.30
C GLY A 28 -13.24 6.89 -1.70
N GLY A 29 -12.84 5.77 -2.32
CA GLY A 29 -11.50 5.63 -2.88
C GLY A 29 -11.03 4.18 -3.05
N TRP A 30 -9.77 3.93 -2.74
CA TRP A 30 -9.16 2.62 -2.80
C TRP A 30 -8.14 2.47 -1.68
N THR A 31 -7.94 1.23 -1.23
CA THR A 31 -6.88 0.86 -0.29
C THR A 31 -5.93 -0.13 -0.99
N LEU A 32 -4.61 0.04 -0.79
CA LEU A 32 -3.63 -0.94 -1.23
C LEU A 32 -3.30 -1.90 -0.10
N LEU A 33 -3.45 -3.19 -0.36
CA LEU A 33 -2.96 -4.27 0.49
C LEU A 33 -1.64 -4.77 -0.09
N VAL A 34 -0.61 -4.77 0.75
CA VAL A 34 0.73 -5.21 0.39
C VAL A 34 1.06 -6.45 1.20
N ARG A 35 1.38 -7.53 0.48
CA ARG A 35 1.83 -8.79 1.08
C ARG A 35 3.34 -8.87 0.94
N TYR A 36 4.03 -8.88 2.08
CA TYR A 36 5.48 -9.02 2.16
C TYR A 36 5.83 -10.09 3.19
N GLY A 37 6.69 -11.04 2.80
CA GLY A 37 6.95 -12.23 3.62
C GLY A 37 5.67 -13.00 3.95
N LEU A 38 5.38 -13.16 5.25
CA LEU A 38 4.15 -13.76 5.79
C LEU A 38 3.12 -12.72 6.26
N ALA A 39 3.44 -11.43 6.15
CA ALA A 39 2.60 -10.34 6.64
C ALA A 39 1.80 -9.71 5.49
N GLU A 40 0.56 -9.37 5.80
CA GLU A 40 -0.26 -8.47 4.99
C GLU A 40 -0.45 -7.17 5.77
N ARG A 41 -0.25 -6.05 5.08
CA ARG A 41 -0.47 -4.72 5.64
C ARG A 41 -1.14 -3.82 4.61
N ALA A 42 -2.06 -3.01 5.10
CA ALA A 42 -2.61 -1.92 4.31
C ALA A 42 -1.58 -0.79 4.22
N LEU A 43 -1.45 -0.16 3.06
CA LEU A 43 -0.68 1.06 2.92
C LEU A 43 -1.42 2.18 3.66
N ALA A 44 -0.78 2.74 4.68
CA ALA A 44 -1.16 4.00 5.31
C ALA A 44 -1.12 5.03 4.18
N ALA A 45 -2.28 5.55 3.82
CA ALA A 45 -2.58 6.34 2.63
C ALA A 45 -1.48 7.38 2.24
N GLN A 46 -1.48 7.97 1.03
CA GLN A 46 -2.36 9.12 0.78
C GLN A 46 -2.12 9.69 -0.62
N ARG A 47 -3.00 9.39 -1.59
CA ARG A 47 -3.25 10.28 -2.75
C ARG A 47 -4.61 10.02 -3.41
N SER A 48 -5.69 9.89 -2.64
CA SER A 48 -7.05 10.06 -3.19
C SER A 48 -7.37 11.52 -3.58
N LYS A 49 -6.43 12.47 -3.37
CA LYS A 49 -6.64 13.90 -3.65
C LYS A 49 -5.53 14.61 -4.43
N GLN A 50 -4.69 13.89 -5.17
CA GLN A 50 -3.97 14.56 -6.27
C GLN A 50 -4.18 13.81 -7.58
N LEU A 51 -5.42 13.78 -8.01
CA LEU A 51 -5.66 14.43 -9.29
C LEU A 51 -5.38 15.92 -9.06
N ARG A 52 -4.14 16.36 -9.37
CA ARG A 52 -3.97 17.78 -9.71
C ARG A 52 -4.71 17.92 -11.04
N GLY A 53 -5.69 18.81 -11.07
CA GLY A 53 -6.19 19.34 -12.33
C GLY A 53 -5.09 20.03 -13.11
#